data_AF-A0A0B7J0X8-F1
#
_entry.id   AF-A0A0B7J0X8-F1
#
_cell.length_a   1.000
_cell.length_b   1.000
_cell.length_c   1.000
_cell.angle_alpha   90.00
_cell.angle_beta   90.00
_cell.angle_gamma   90.00
#
_symmetry.space_group_name_H-M   'P 1'
#
loop_
_entity.id
_entity.type
_entity.pdbx_description
1 polymer ?
#
loop_
_entity_poly.entity_id
_entity_poly.type
_entity_poly.pdbx_seq_one_letter_code
_entity_poly.pdbx_strand_id
1 'polypeptide(L)' 'MYFLSIIGVIVANDGIVLSDNQLAVLEKVKNQREASGEIETMHPGYLGSQDTYYVGNIKGIGRIYQQTFVDTY' A
#
# COMPACT_ATOMS: atom_id res chain seq x y z
N MET A 1 -7.85 2.57 2.32
CA MET A 1 -8.59 3.49 1.47
C MET A 1 -8.64 3.07 0.00
N TYR A 2 -8.12 1.91 -0.44
CA TYR A 2 -7.99 1.56 -1.87
C TYR A 2 -9.07 0.63 -2.36
N PHE A 3 -9.49 -0.32 -1.55
CA PHE A 3 -10.51 -1.28 -1.93
C PHE A 3 -11.85 -0.59 -2.16
N LEU A 4 -12.34 0.19 -1.18
CA LEU A 4 -13.57 0.97 -1.38
C LEU A 4 -13.41 2.12 -2.36
N SER A 5 -12.23 2.71 -2.50
CA SER A 5 -11.99 3.77 -3.50
C SER A 5 -12.05 3.21 -4.93
N ILE A 6 -11.38 2.09 -5.20
CA ILE A 6 -11.42 1.42 -6.51
C ILE A 6 -12.84 0.95 -6.82
N ILE A 7 -13.53 0.35 -5.85
CA ILE A 7 -14.94 -0.03 -6.04
C ILE A 7 -15.80 1.20 -6.31
N GLY A 8 -15.61 2.31 -5.59
CA GLY A 8 -16.32 3.55 -5.85
C GLY A 8 -16.08 4.11 -7.25
N VAL A 9 -14.84 4.01 -7.75
CA VAL A 9 -14.49 4.41 -9.13
C VAL A 9 -15.15 3.50 -10.17
N ILE A 10 -15.14 2.19 -9.96
CA ILE A 10 -15.81 1.23 -10.86
C ILE A 10 -17.32 1.48 -10.88
N VAL A 11 -17.92 1.62 -9.69
CA VAL A 11 -19.35 1.89 -9.52
C VAL A 11 -19.76 3.18 -10.23
N ALA A 12 -18.96 4.24 -10.11
CA ALA A 12 -19.20 5.52 -10.78
C ALA A 12 -19.02 5.44 -12.30
N ASN A 13 -17.97 4.76 -12.79
CA ASN A 13 -17.68 4.66 -14.22
C ASN A 13 -18.70 3.77 -14.95
N ASP A 14 -19.13 2.68 -14.31
CA ASP A 14 -20.04 1.70 -14.91
C ASP A 14 -21.52 2.00 -14.61
N GLY A 15 -21.81 3.09 -13.88
CA GLY A 15 -23.16 3.49 -13.51
C GLY A 15 -23.88 2.47 -12.62
N ILE A 16 -23.12 1.71 -11.83
CA ILE A 16 -23.66 0.68 -10.93
C ILE A 16 -24.35 1.39 -9.76
N VAL A 17 -25.54 0.94 -9.39
CA VAL A 17 -26.23 1.40 -8.19
C VAL A 17 -26.18 0.27 -7.16
N LEU A 18 -25.58 0.55 -6.00
CA LEU A 18 -25.49 -0.39 -4.90
C LEU A 18 -26.73 -0.28 -4.00
N SER A 19 -27.28 -1.41 -3.61
CA SER A 19 -28.28 -1.50 -2.53
C SER A 19 -27.63 -1.39 -1.15
N ASP A 20 -28.42 -1.04 -0.13
CA ASP A 20 -27.95 -0.94 1.26
C ASP A 20 -27.30 -2.25 1.75
N ASN A 21 -27.86 -3.39 1.37
CA ASN A 21 -27.28 -4.70 1.70
C ASN A 21 -25.91 -4.92 1.06
N GLN A 22 -25.72 -4.49 -0.19
CA GLN A 22 -24.42 -4.61 -0.87
C GLN A 22 -23.38 -3.69 -0.22
N LEU A 23 -23.77 -2.47 0.17
CA LEU A 23 -22.88 -1.55 0.89
C LEU A 23 -22.45 -2.13 2.24
N ALA A 24 -23.40 -2.68 3.02
CA ALA A 24 -23.11 -3.30 4.32
C ALA A 24 -22.15 -4.50 4.20
N VAL A 25 -22.26 -5.29 3.13
CA VAL A 25 -21.33 -6.40 2.86
C VAL A 25 -19.92 -5.87 2.56
N LEU A 26 -19.79 -4.81 1.76
CA LEU A 26 -18.49 -4.20 1.44
C LEU A 26 -17.79 -3.65 2.69
N GLU A 27 -18.53 -2.97 3.57
CA GLU A 27 -18.01 -2.48 4.84
C GLU A 27 -17.56 -3.62 5.76
N LYS A 28 -18.34 -4.70 5.83
CA LYS A 28 -17.95 -5.88 6.61
C LYS A 28 -16.67 -6.51 6.10
N VAL A 29 -16.52 -6.65 4.78
CA VAL A 29 -15.29 -7.19 4.16
C VAL A 29 -14.09 -6.29 4.46
N LYS A 30 -14.26 -4.97 4.38
CA LYS A 30 -13.21 -4.01 4.74
C LYS A 30 -12.75 -4.20 6.18
N ASN A 31 -13.68 -4.24 7.13
CA ASN A 31 -13.37 -4.39 8.55
C ASN A 31 -12.69 -5.74 8.86
N GLN A 32 -13.07 -6.80 8.15
CA GLN A 32 -12.41 -8.11 8.29
C GLN A 32 -10.97 -8.10 7.81
N ARG A 33 -10.68 -7.40 6.72
CA ARG A 33 -9.32 -7.23 6.17
C ARG A 33 -8.43 -6.40 7.10
N GLU A 34 -8.96 -5.29 7.61
CA GLU A 34 -8.25 -4.49 8.63
C GLU A 34 -7.95 -5.34 9.87
N ALA A 35 -8.91 -6.15 10.33
CA ALA A 35 -8.72 -7.05 11.48
C ALA A 35 -7.72 -8.19 11.22
N SER A 36 -7.52 -8.62 9.97
CA SER A 36 -6.49 -9.61 9.61
C SER A 36 -5.09 -9.01 9.45
N GLY A 37 -4.93 -7.70 9.63
CA GLY A 37 -3.65 -7.02 9.43
C GLY A 37 -3.36 -6.67 7.96
N GLU A 38 -4.39 -6.59 7.10
CA GLU A 38 -4.20 -5.94 5.81
C GLU A 38 -4.27 -4.42 6.01
N ILE A 39 -3.22 -3.72 5.59
CA ILE A 39 -3.25 -2.25 5.48
C ILE A 39 -3.48 -1.85 4.03
N GLU A 40 -4.32 -0.83 3.88
CA GLU A 40 -4.54 -0.16 2.62
C GLU A 40 -3.63 1.08 2.49
N THR A 41 -2.70 1.07 1.56
CA THR A 41 -1.74 2.16 1.32
C THR A 41 -2.03 2.93 0.04
N MET A 42 -1.53 4.16 -0.08
CA MET A 42 -1.76 4.97 -1.28
C MET A 42 -1.17 4.39 -2.57
N HIS A 43 0.00 3.79 -2.46
CA HIS A 43 0.68 3.20 -3.59
C HIS A 43 1.32 1.87 -3.15
N PRO A 44 1.58 0.95 -4.07
CA PRO A 44 2.44 -0.19 -3.78
C PRO A 44 3.76 0.29 -3.17
N GLY A 45 4.21 -0.36 -2.09
CA GLY A 45 5.48 -0.03 -1.42
C GLY A 45 5.48 1.28 -0.63
N TYR A 46 4.32 1.92 -0.40
CA TYR A 46 4.24 3.18 0.36
C TYR A 46 4.69 3.06 1.84
N LEU A 47 4.61 1.84 2.42
CA LEU A 47 5.16 1.52 3.74
C LEU A 47 6.61 1.03 3.67
N GLY A 48 7.26 1.18 2.53
CA GLY A 48 8.69 0.95 2.38
C GLY A 48 9.46 2.21 2.67
N SER A 49 10.29 2.20 3.70
CA SER A 49 11.29 3.24 3.91
C SER A 49 12.62 2.79 3.31
N GLN A 50 13.08 3.51 2.29
CA GLN A 50 14.35 3.24 1.65
C GLN A 50 15.36 4.35 1.95
N ASP A 51 16.55 3.95 2.38
CA ASP A 51 17.66 4.86 2.60
C ASP A 51 18.97 4.35 1.96
N THR A 52 19.86 5.28 1.66
CA THR A 52 21.20 5.01 1.13
C THR A 52 22.26 5.66 2.00
N TYR A 53 23.09 4.85 2.64
CA TYR A 53 24.17 5.30 3.52
C TYR A 53 25.52 5.16 2.83
N TYR A 54 26.36 6.20 2.88
CA TYR A 54 27.73 6.13 2.38
C TYR A 54 28.63 5.40 3.39
N VAL A 55 29.22 4.28 2.96
CA VAL A 55 30.03 3.41 3.83
C VAL A 55 31.51 3.79 3.77
N GLY A 56 32.02 4.16 2.59
CA GLY A 56 33.43 4.50 2.43
C GLY A 56 33.93 4.35 0.99
N ASN A 57 35.26 4.41 0.82
CA ASN A 57 35.92 4.21 -0.46
C ASN A 57 36.97 3.10 -0.37
N ILE A 58 36.94 2.17 -1.32
CA ILE A 58 37.96 1.13 -1.44
C ILE A 58 38.79 1.41 -2.69
N LYS A 59 40.11 1.48 -2.51
CA LYS A 59 41.06 1.68 -3.63
C LYS A 59 40.89 0.58 -4.68
N GLY A 60 40.67 0.98 -5.94
CA GLY A 60 40.43 0.06 -7.05
C GLY A 60 38.97 -0.36 -7.25
N ILE A 61 38.07 -0.07 -6.31
CA ILE A 61 36.62 -0.34 -6.41
C ILE A 61 35.84 0.97 -6.52
N GLY A 62 36.17 1.96 -5.68
CA GLY A 62 35.46 3.23 -5.62
C GLY A 62 34.59 3.38 -4.37
N ARG A 63 33.56 4.22 -4.47
CA ARG A 63 32.66 4.55 -3.36
C ARG A 63 31.68 3.40 -3.13
N ILE A 64 31.48 3.04 -1.87
CA ILE A 64 30.53 2.02 -1.46
C ILE A 64 29.39 2.69 -0.71
N TYR A 65 28.17 2.32 -1.10
CA TYR A 65 26.93 2.75 -0.49
C TYR A 65 26.14 1.51 -0.06
N GLN A 66 25.59 1.54 1.14
CA GLN A 66 24.65 0.55 1.63
C GLN A 66 23.23 1.03 1.34
N GLN A 67 22.42 0.20 0.72
CA GLN A 67 20.97 0.41 0.67
C GLN A 67 20.30 -0.39 1.78
N THR A 68 19.41 0.29 2.50
CA THR A 68 18.54 -0.34 3.49
C THR A 68 17.10 -0.12 3.06
N PHE A 69 16.31 -1.18 3.08
CA PHE A 69 14.87 -1.12 2.90
C PHE A 69 14.22 -1.66 4.18
N VAL A 70 13.35 -0.85 4.77
CA VAL A 70 12.63 -1.19 6.00
C VAL A 70 11.15 -1.23 5.68
N ASP A 71 10.50 -2.35 6.02
CA ASP A 71 9.05 -2.42 6.09
C ASP A 71 8.61 -1.65 7.35
N THR A 72 7.83 -0.60 7.16
CA THR A 72 7.31 0.25 8.24
C THR A 72 5.90 -0.13 8.65
N TYR A 73 5.43 -1.32 8.26
CA TYR A 73 4.18 -1.87 8.76
C TYR A 73 4.32 -2.37 10.21
#